data_AF-A0A7X8BS92-F1
#
_entry.id   AF-A0A7X8BS92-F1
#
_cell.length_a   1.000
_cell.length_b   1.000
_cell.length_c   1.000
_cell.angle_alpha   90.00
_cell.angle_beta   90.00
_cell.angle_gamma   90.00
#
_symmetry.space_group_name_H-M   'P 1'
#
loop_
_entity.id
_entity.type
_entity.pdbx_description
1 polymer ?
#
loop_
_entity_poly.entity_id
_entity_poly.type
_entity_poly.pdbx_seq_one_letter_code
_entity_poly.pdbx_strand_id
1 'polypeptide(L)'
;MKDFITYEIKKEAAVLVGLITPEQNEEKVNEYLDELAFLAETAGLVPEKRFVQRLGMPNTVTFVGKGKLEEIEEYVKDEENEIGVVIFDDELS
;
A
#
# COMPACT_ATOMS: atom_id res chain seq x y z
N MET A 1 -5.82 17.16 39.64
CA MET A 1 -4.68 16.65 38.84
C MET A 1 -5.28 16.37 37.48
N LYS A 2 -4.89 17.11 36.43
CA LYS A 2 -5.46 16.91 35.09
C LYS A 2 -4.84 15.64 34.53
N ASP A 3 -5.67 14.64 34.25
CA ASP A 3 -5.25 13.45 33.53
C ASP A 3 -4.84 13.90 32.12
N PHE A 4 -3.54 13.90 31.86
CA PHE A 4 -3.02 14.09 30.51
C PHE A 4 -3.24 12.77 29.78
N ILE A 5 -4.25 12.73 28.89
CA ILE A 5 -4.38 11.64 27.93
C ILE A 5 -3.24 11.82 26.92
N THR A 6 -2.15 11.09 27.10
CA THR A 6 -1.15 10.87 26.05
C THR A 6 -1.76 9.96 25.01
N TYR A 7 -2.18 10.53 23.87
CA TYR A 7 -2.46 9.75 22.68
C TYR A 7 -1.11 9.44 22.04
N GLU A 8 -0.61 8.21 22.17
CA GLU A 8 0.46 7.76 21.30
C GLU A 8 -0.09 7.75 19.87
N ILE A 9 0.42 8.64 19.03
CA ILE A 9 0.19 8.55 17.59
C ILE A 9 1.01 7.35 17.12
N LYS A 10 0.44 6.14 17.23
CA LYS A 10 1.04 4.94 16.64
C LYS A 10 0.98 5.17 15.14
N LYS A 11 2.13 5.40 14.51
CA LYS A 11 2.19 5.50 13.05
C LYS A 11 1.83 4.14 12.49
N GLU A 12 0.83 4.08 11.62
CA GLU A 12 0.37 2.83 11.04
C GLU A 12 1.27 2.45 9.86
N ALA A 13 1.74 1.20 9.84
CA ALA A 13 2.50 0.68 8.72
C ALA A 13 1.59 0.49 7.49
N ALA A 14 2.12 0.83 6.33
CA ALA A 14 1.41 0.86 5.07
C ALA A 14 2.08 -0.06 4.04
N VAL A 15 1.26 -0.84 3.35
CA VAL A 15 1.64 -1.58 2.15
C VAL A 15 1.20 -0.77 0.94
N LEU A 16 2.09 -0.55 -0.02
CA LEU A 16 1.79 0.13 -1.27
C LEU A 16 1.68 -0.88 -2.40
N VAL A 17 0.68 -0.74 -3.27
CA VAL A 17 0.39 -1.69 -4.34
C VAL A 17 0.26 -0.96 -5.67
N GLY A 18 1.11 -1.33 -6.63
CA GLY A 18 1.12 -0.78 -7.98
C GLY A 18 1.04 -1.84 -9.07
N LEU A 19 0.76 -1.41 -10.30
CA LEU A 19 0.73 -2.29 -11.47
C LEU A 19 1.77 -1.87 -12.51
N ILE A 20 2.28 -2.86 -13.22
CA ILE A 20 2.96 -2.65 -14.50
C ILE A 20 1.99 -3.03 -15.60
N THR A 21 1.61 -2.05 -16.42
CA THR A 21 0.68 -2.20 -17.54
C THR A 21 1.37 -1.82 -18.86
N PRO A 22 0.73 -2.02 -20.02
CA PRO A 22 1.25 -1.50 -21.28
C PRO A 22 1.43 0.03 -21.30
N GLU A 23 0.68 0.76 -20.45
CA GLU A 23 0.68 2.24 -20.35
C GLU A 23 1.52 2.76 -19.16
N GLN A 24 1.93 1.85 -18.28
CA GLN A 24 2.72 2.11 -17.08
C GLN A 24 3.83 1.06 -16.95
N ASN A 25 5.03 1.41 -17.40
CA ASN A 25 6.19 0.53 -17.31
C ASN A 25 6.76 0.48 -15.88
N GLU A 26 7.85 -0.25 -15.71
CA GLU A 26 8.51 -0.45 -14.41
C GLU A 26 9.08 0.84 -13.80
N GLU A 27 9.61 1.75 -14.63
CA GLU A 27 10.10 3.04 -14.17
C GLU A 27 8.95 3.90 -13.63
N LYS A 28 7.86 3.99 -14.40
CA LYS A 28 6.69 4.79 -14.05
C LYS A 28 5.96 4.30 -12.81
N VAL A 29 5.79 2.98 -12.63
CA VAL A 29 5.20 2.46 -11.38
C VAL A 29 6.10 2.74 -10.17
N ASN A 30 7.42 2.76 -10.33
CA ASN A 30 8.30 3.09 -9.22
C ASN A 30 8.21 4.57 -8.86
N GLU A 31 8.14 5.47 -9.84
CA GLU A 31 7.88 6.90 -9.61
C GLU A 31 6.56 7.12 -8.88
N TYR A 32 5.50 6.44 -9.31
CA TYR A 32 4.18 6.54 -8.67
C TYR A 32 4.21 6.00 -7.23
N LEU A 33 4.86 4.87 -6.99
CA LEU A 33 5.01 4.32 -5.64
C LEU A 33 5.93 5.17 -4.74
N ASP A 34 6.89 5.91 -5.30
CA ASP A 34 7.70 6.89 -4.57
C ASP A 34 6.86 8.10 -4.16
N GLU A 35 6.03 8.61 -5.06
CA GLU A 35 5.05 9.66 -4.75
C GLU A 35 4.04 9.18 -3.70
N LEU A 36 3.48 7.97 -3.87
CA LEU A 36 2.53 7.39 -2.94
C LEU A 36 3.13 7.18 -1.55
N ALA A 37 4.40 6.77 -1.48
CA ALA A 37 5.13 6.67 -0.22
C ALA A 37 5.27 8.04 0.44
N PHE A 38 5.65 9.07 -0.32
CA PHE A 38 5.73 10.44 0.19
C PHE A 38 4.38 10.94 0.72
N LEU A 39 3.29 10.70 0.00
CA LEU A 39 1.95 11.05 0.46
C LEU A 39 1.58 10.30 1.75
N ALA A 40 1.83 8.99 1.81
CA ALA A 40 1.59 8.19 3.01
C ALA A 40 2.37 8.71 4.22
N GLU A 41 3.66 9.04 4.05
CA GLU A 41 4.49 9.64 5.09
C GLU A 41 3.93 10.98 5.59
N THR A 42 3.49 11.86 4.67
CA THR A 42 2.87 13.15 5.04
C THR A 42 1.53 12.98 5.76
N ALA A 43 0.83 11.87 5.53
CA ALA A 43 -0.39 11.48 6.23
C ALA A 43 -0.13 10.79 7.58
N GLY A 44 1.14 10.59 7.97
CA GLY A 44 1.52 9.98 9.25
C GLY A 44 1.65 8.46 9.22
N LEU A 45 1.62 7.84 8.05
CA LEU A 45 1.82 6.41 7.84
C LEU A 45 3.32 6.08 7.67
N VAL A 46 3.66 4.80 7.74
CA VAL A 46 5.02 4.28 7.46
C VAL A 46 4.93 3.32 6.28
N PRO A 47 5.32 3.70 5.05
CA PRO A 47 5.33 2.78 3.92
C PRO A 47 6.46 1.75 4.09
N GLU A 48 6.12 0.52 4.47
CA GLU A 48 7.10 -0.53 4.80
C GLU A 48 7.28 -1.56 3.69
N LYS A 49 6.27 -1.73 2.82
CA LYS A 49 6.29 -2.75 1.77
C LYS A 49 5.69 -2.24 0.48
N ARG A 50 6.25 -2.69 -0.64
CA ARG A 50 5.68 -2.49 -1.98
C ARG A 50 5.37 -3.84 -2.61
N PHE A 51 4.19 -3.97 -3.21
CA PHE A 51 3.84 -5.06 -4.11
C PHE A 51 3.57 -4.50 -5.50
N VAL A 52 4.16 -5.15 -6.50
CA VAL A 52 3.94 -4.80 -7.90
C VAL A 52 3.50 -6.06 -8.65
N GLN A 53 2.52 -5.92 -9.53
CA GLN A 53 2.12 -6.99 -10.44
C GLN A 53 2.04 -6.48 -11.88
N ARG A 54 2.59 -7.27 -12.80
CA ARG A 54 2.40 -7.04 -14.23
C ARG A 54 1.05 -7.58 -14.68
N LEU A 55 0.20 -6.72 -15.23
CA LEU A 55 -1.11 -7.07 -15.80
C LEU A 55 -1.39 -6.23 -17.04
N GLY A 56 -2.23 -6.73 -17.96
CA GLY A 56 -2.64 -5.95 -19.13
C GLY A 56 -3.52 -4.74 -18.77
N MET A 57 -4.31 -4.86 -17.71
CA MET A 57 -5.17 -3.83 -17.12
C MET A 57 -5.46 -4.21 -15.66
N PRO A 58 -5.88 -3.27 -14.79
CA PRO A 58 -6.33 -3.59 -13.45
C PRO A 58 -7.47 -4.62 -13.45
N ASN A 59 -7.46 -5.52 -12.47
CA ASN A 59 -8.63 -6.35 -12.22
C ASN A 59 -9.75 -5.48 -11.63
N THR A 60 -10.94 -5.50 -12.24
CA THR A 60 -12.05 -4.64 -11.83
C THR A 60 -12.62 -4.94 -10.44
N VAL A 61 -12.27 -6.07 -9.84
CA VAL A 61 -12.74 -6.47 -8.49
C VAL A 61 -11.64 -6.33 -7.46
N THR A 62 -10.40 -6.70 -7.83
CA THR A 62 -9.30 -6.86 -6.87
C THR A 62 -8.11 -5.95 -7.14
N PHE A 63 -8.15 -5.13 -8.20
CA PHE A 63 -7.05 -4.35 -8.76
C PHE A 63 -5.86 -5.19 -9.27
N VAL A 64 -5.32 -6.06 -8.42
CA VAL A 64 -4.37 -7.12 -8.74
C VAL A 64 -5.08 -8.44 -9.11
N GLY A 65 -4.35 -9.45 -9.58
CA GLY A 65 -4.87 -10.81 -9.74
C GLY A 65 -4.98 -11.55 -8.41
N LYS A 66 -5.84 -12.58 -8.34
CA LYS A 66 -6.14 -13.34 -7.11
C LYS A 66 -4.93 -13.84 -6.34
N GLY A 67 -3.95 -14.45 -7.00
CA GLY A 67 -2.76 -14.95 -6.31
C GLY A 67 -1.90 -13.85 -5.69
N LYS A 68 -1.87 -12.65 -6.29
CA LYS A 68 -1.20 -11.49 -5.69
C LYS A 68 -2.01 -10.92 -4.52
N LEU A 69 -3.34 -10.94 -4.60
CA LEU A 69 -4.19 -10.56 -3.48
C LEU A 69 -3.99 -11.48 -2.28
N GLU A 70 -3.91 -12.79 -2.52
CA GLU A 70 -3.60 -13.80 -1.48
C GLU A 70 -2.23 -13.53 -0.84
N GLU A 71 -1.20 -13.23 -1.64
CA GLU A 71 0.14 -12.86 -1.14
C GLU A 71 0.11 -11.58 -0.27
N ILE A 72 -0.65 -10.56 -0.69
CA ILE A 72 -0.82 -9.33 0.09
C ILE A 72 -1.57 -9.63 1.39
N GLU A 73 -2.63 -10.45 1.33
CA GLU A 73 -3.43 -10.84 2.49
C GLU A 73 -2.59 -11.63 3.51
N GLU A 74 -1.77 -12.57 3.05
CA GLU A 74 -0.83 -13.31 3.90
C GLU A 74 0.17 -12.37 4.58
N TYR A 75 0.74 -11.42 3.84
CA TYR A 75 1.67 -10.43 4.40
C TYR A 75 1.02 -9.53 5.46
N VAL A 76 -0.22 -9.09 5.21
CA VAL A 76 -0.96 -8.22 6.15
C VAL A 76 -1.42 -8.98 7.39
N LYS A 77 -1.75 -10.28 7.27
CA LYS A 77 -2.21 -11.10 8.40
C LYS A 77 -1.09 -11.58 9.31
N ASP A 78 0.16 -11.52 8.85
CA ASP A 78 1.31 -11.82 9.68
C ASP A 78 1.47 -10.73 10.76
N GLU A 79 1.20 -11.11 12.01
CA GLU A 79 1.22 -10.20 13.16
C GLU A 79 2.61 -9.55 13.38
N GLU A 80 3.68 -10.15 12.86
CA GLU A 80 5.03 -9.58 12.94
C GLU A 80 5.20 -8.33 12.06
N ASN A 81 4.35 -8.13 11.04
CA ASN A 81 4.44 -6.99 10.13
C ASN A 81 3.64 -5.76 10.59
N GLU A 82 2.74 -5.87 11.58
CA GLU A 82 1.93 -4.77 12.14
C GLU A 82 1.28 -3.82 11.09
N ILE A 83 0.83 -4.35 9.94
CA ILE A 83 0.27 -3.52 8.86
C ILE A 83 -1.12 -2.97 9.23
N GLY A 84 -1.27 -1.66 9.20
CA GLY A 84 -2.55 -0.97 9.44
C GLY A 84 -3.34 -0.68 8.17
N VAL A 85 -2.66 -0.48 7.04
CA VAL A 85 -3.30 -0.05 5.79
C VAL A 85 -2.63 -0.62 4.54
N VAL A 86 -3.43 -0.86 3.51
CA VAL A 86 -2.98 -1.19 2.15
C VAL A 86 -3.48 -0.08 1.23
N ILE A 87 -2.57 0.52 0.46
CA ILE A 87 -2.83 1.64 -0.44
C ILE A 87 -2.55 1.19 -1.86
N PHE A 88 -3.53 1.38 -2.74
CA PHE A 88 -3.43 1.07 -4.16
C PHE A 88 -3.19 2.37 -4.95
N ASP A 89 -2.31 2.30 -5.94
CA ASP A 89 -1.83 3.42 -6.76
C ASP A 89 -2.83 3.92 -7.83
N ASP A 90 -4.05 3.38 -7.86
CA ASP A 90 -5.04 3.71 -8.89
C ASP A 90 -6.37 4.10 -8.25
N GLU A 91 -7.17 4.87 -8.99
CA GLU A 91 -8.53 5.19 -8.57
C GLU A 91 -9.38 3.93 -8.64
N LEU A 92 -9.86 3.44 -7.48
CA LEU A 92 -10.86 2.38 -7.45
C LEU A 92 -12.19 2.95 -7.97
N SER A 93 -12.48 2.71 -9.26
CA SER A 93 -13.73 3.10 -9.93
C SER A 93 -14.88 2.15 -9.64
#